data_AF-A0A925EWF4-F1
#
_entry.id   AF-A0A925EWF4-F1
#
_cell.length_a   1.000
_cell.length_b   1.000
_cell.length_c   1.000
_cell.angle_alpha   90.00
_cell.angle_beta   90.00
_cell.angle_gamma   90.00
#
_symmetry.space_group_name_H-M   'P 1'
#
loop_
_entity.id
_entity.type
_entity.pdbx_description
1 polymer ?
#
loop_
_entity_poly.entity_id
_entity_poly.type
_entity_poly.pdbx_seq_one_letter_code
_entity_poly.pdbx_strand_id
1 'polypeptide(L)' 'MSFIAVTADPCNPQGHTSSQIPRSDLQLNVDLIGAIRGNEVLLKGDDVINLGGHYFKNFKLARGVQIPN' A
#
# COMPACT_ATOMS: atom_id res chain seq x y z
N MET A 1 -10.53 -14.35 -2.15
CA MET A 1 -9.40 -13.86 -1.34
C MET A 1 -8.22 -13.70 -2.26
N SER A 2 -8.14 -12.52 -2.87
CA SER A 2 -7.10 -12.14 -3.82
C SER A 2 -6.07 -11.26 -3.11
N PHE A 3 -4.89 -11.80 -2.83
CA PHE A 3 -3.78 -11.04 -2.26
C PHE A 3 -2.79 -10.67 -3.35
N ILE A 4 -2.37 -9.41 -3.37
CA ILE A 4 -1.28 -8.94 -4.22
C ILE A 4 -0.06 -8.62 -3.37
N ALA A 5 1.10 -9.13 -3.79
CA ALA A 5 2.36 -8.77 -3.17
C ALA A 5 2.78 -7.38 -3.66
N VAL A 6 3.05 -6.49 -2.72
CA VAL A 6 3.49 -5.12 -2.99
C VAL A 6 4.68 -4.78 -2.13
N THR A 7 5.37 -3.73 -2.52
CA THR A 7 6.47 -3.11 -1.80
C THR A 7 6.10 -1.66 -1.53
N ALA A 8 6.45 -1.11 -0.36
CA ALA A 8 6.19 0.29 -0.03
C ALA A 8 7.32 0.90 0.79
N ASP A 9 7.50 2.21 0.68
CA ASP A 9 8.51 2.94 1.45
C ASP A 9 7.92 3.31 2.82
N PRO A 10 8.54 2.90 3.95
CA PRO A 10 8.07 3.30 5.26
C PRO A 10 8.25 4.80 5.49
N CYS A 11 7.23 5.45 6.04
CA CYS A 11 7.27 6.86 6.38
C CYS A 11 6.71 7.13 7.79
N ASN A 12 7.09 8.25 8.39
CA ASN A 12 6.52 8.66 9.67
C ASN A 12 5.06 9.17 9.51
N PRO A 13 4.36 9.53 10.60
CA PRO A 13 3.02 10.12 10.54
C PRO A 13 2.93 11.49 9.85
N GLN A 14 4.03 12.03 9.30
CA GLN A 14 4.05 13.25 8.49
C GLN A 14 4.40 12.93 7.02
N GLY A 15 4.57 11.66 6.67
CA GLY A 15 4.91 11.18 5.34
C GLY A 15 6.36 11.33 4.91
N HIS A 16 7.26 11.56 5.86
CA HIS A 16 8.69 11.63 5.60
C HIS A 16 9.28 10.22 5.60
N THR A 17 9.94 9.86 4.51
CA THR A 17 10.69 8.61 4.34
C THR A 17 12.16 8.86 4.68
N SER A 18 12.80 7.92 5.37
CA SER A 18 14.26 7.94 5.56
C SER A 18 14.93 7.02 4.55
N SER A 19 15.96 7.48 3.86
CA SER A 19 16.74 6.69 2.89
C SER A 19 17.45 5.48 3.52
N GLN A 20 17.54 5.44 4.85
CA GLN A 20 18.16 4.35 5.60
C GLN A 20 17.20 3.19 5.89
N ILE A 21 15.88 3.41 5.74
CA ILE A 21 14.89 2.37 5.99
C ILE A 21 14.61 1.66 4.66
N PRO A 22 14.87 0.34 4.57
CA PRO A 22 14.58 -0.40 3.36
C PRO A 22 13.08 -0.43 3.09
N ARG A 23 12.74 -0.52 1.81
CA ARG A 23 11.38 -0.73 1.34
C ARG A 23 10.83 -2.03 1.93
N SER A 24 9.59 -2.01 2.43
CA SER A 24 8.96 -3.15 3.07
C SER A 24 8.13 -3.95 2.08
N ASP A 25 8.23 -5.28 2.16
CA ASP A 25 7.34 -6.22 1.47
C ASP A 25 6.03 -6.36 2.25
N LEU A 26 4.89 -6.25 1.55
CA LEU A 26 3.55 -6.26 2.10
C LEU A 26 2.63 -7.12 1.23
N GLN A 27 1.54 -7.62 1.81
CA GLN A 27 0.45 -8.26 1.07
C GLN A 27 -0.83 -7.45 1.24
N LEU A 28 -1.42 -7.01 0.12
CA LEU A 28 -2.70 -6.30 0.11
C LEU A 28 -3.81 -7.27 -0.31
N ASN A 29 -4.85 -7.38 0.51
CA ASN A 29 -6.07 -8.08 0.12
C ASN A 29 -6.94 -7.13 -0.72
N VAL A 30 -6.96 -7.33 -2.04
CA VAL A 30 -7.72 -6.43 -2.93
C VAL A 30 -9.23 -6.57 -2.73
N ASP A 31 -9.71 -7.69 -2.18
CA ASP A 31 -11.13 -7.89 -1.90
C ASP A 31 -11.62 -6.96 -0.78
N LEU A 32 -10.71 -6.45 0.07
CA LEU A 32 -11.02 -5.50 1.13
C LEU A 32 -11.03 -4.05 0.63
N ILE A 33 -10.46 -3.76 -0.54
CA ILE A 33 -10.44 -2.40 -1.08
C ILE A 33 -11.86 -2.01 -1.49
N GLY A 34 -12.39 -0.98 -0.84
CA GLY A 34 -13.71 -0.42 -1.10
C GLY A 34 -13.66 0.67 -2.18
N ALA A 35 -12.66 1.55 -2.12
CA ALA A 35 -12.46 2.62 -3.11
C ALA A 35 -11.01 3.09 -3.18
N ILE A 36 -10.62 3.60 -4.36
CA ILE A 36 -9.37 4.34 -4.57
C ILE A 36 -9.75 5.75 -4.98
N ARG A 37 -9.35 6.77 -4.19
CA ARG A 37 -9.63 8.19 -4.48
C ARG A 37 -8.35 9.01 -4.34
N GLY A 38 -7.83 9.51 -5.46
CA GLY A 38 -6.54 10.20 -5.47
C GLY A 38 -5.42 9.29 -4.95
N ASN A 39 -4.79 9.67 -3.84
CA ASN A 39 -3.71 8.92 -3.19
C ASN A 39 -4.18 8.05 -2.01
N GLU A 40 -5.50 7.92 -1.82
CA GLU A 40 -6.09 7.20 -0.68
C GLU A 40 -6.71 5.88 -1.13
N VAL A 41 -6.50 4.84 -0.31
CA VAL A 41 -7.12 3.52 -0.48
C VAL A 41 -8.00 3.25 0.74
N LEU A 42 -9.32 3.27 0.51
CA LEU A 42 -10.34 3.05 1.52
C LEU A 42 -10.69 1.56 1.58
N LEU A 43 -10.82 1.00 2.78
CA LEU A 43 -11.34 -0.35 2.94
C LEU A 43 -12.86 -0.38 3.00
N LYS A 44 -13.41 -1.54 2.69
CA LYS A 44 -14.79 -1.88 3.04
C LYS A 44 -14.89 -1.96 4.56
N GLY A 45 -15.74 -1.12 5.17
CA GLY A 45 -15.98 -1.10 6.62
C GLY A 45 -15.35 0.07 7.37
N ASP A 46 -15.05 1.18 6.70
CA ASP A 46 -14.50 2.43 7.27
C ASP A 46 -13.08 2.34 7.86
N ASP A 47 -12.44 1.17 7.81
CA ASP A 47 -11.01 1.03 8.10
C ASP A 47 -10.14 1.59 6.95
N VAL A 48 -8.93 2.05 7.27
CA VAL A 48 -8.02 2.69 6.29
C VAL A 48 -6.68 1.96 6.23
N ILE A 49 -6.32 1.41 5.07
CA ILE A 49 -5.00 0.76 4.84
C ILE A 49 -3.90 1.78 4.62
N ASN A 50 -4.21 2.88 3.93
CA ASN A 50 -3.21 3.85 3.54
C ASN A 50 -3.82 5.25 3.51
N LEU A 51 -3.50 6.03 4.54
CA LEU A 51 -3.82 7.44 4.65
C LEU A 51 -2.79 8.24 3.87
N GLY A 52 -2.89 8.32 2.53
CA GLY A 52 -2.22 9.36 1.74
C GLY A 52 -0.73 9.59 2.04
N GLY A 53 0.02 8.56 2.42
CA GLY A 53 1.43 8.67 2.80
C GLY A 53 1.72 8.78 4.29
N HIS A 54 0.87 8.27 5.18
CA HIS A 54 1.22 7.98 6.58
C HIS A 54 1.63 6.51 6.72
N TYR A 55 2.71 6.25 7.48
CA TYR A 55 3.30 4.91 7.73
C TYR A 55 3.92 4.23 6.51
N PHE A 56 3.25 4.22 5.36
CA PHE A 56 3.77 3.66 4.11
C PHE A 56 3.34 4.52 2.91
N LYS A 57 4.23 4.70 1.93
CA LYS A 57 3.93 5.39 0.67
C LYS A 57 4.62 4.77 -0.53
N ASN A 58 4.34 5.31 -1.73
CA ASN A 58 4.94 4.88 -2.99
C ASN A 58 4.76 3.39 -3.29
N PHE A 59 3.59 2.80 -3.03
CA PHE A 59 3.32 1.37 -3.26
C PHE A 59 3.63 0.96 -4.71
N LYS A 60 4.29 -0.19 -4.88
CA LYS A 60 4.58 -0.83 -6.18
C LYS A 60 4.36 -2.32 -6.07
N LEU A 61 3.99 -2.98 -7.16
CA LEU A 61 3.95 -4.44 -7.19
C LEU A 61 5.33 -5.02 -6.84
N ALA A 62 5.34 -6.13 -6.11
CA ALA A 62 6.57 -6.88 -5.88
C ALA A 62 7.10 -7.43 -7.21
N ARG A 63 8.43 -7.62 -7.32
CA ARG A 63 9.04 -8.19 -8.53
C ARG A 63 8.44 -9.56 -8.82
N GLY A 64 8.09 -9.80 -10.09
CA GLY A 64 7.56 -11.08 -10.55
C GLY A 64 6.04 -11.24 -10.40
N VAL A 65 5.33 -10.25 -9.87
CA VAL A 65 3.86 -10.26 -9.88
C VAL A 65 3.36 -9.93 -11.28
N GLN A 66 2.68 -10.88 -11.93
CA GLN A 66 1.96 -10.66 -13.18
C GLN A 66 0.48 -10.42 -12.86
N ILE A 67 -0.08 -9.32 -13.37
CA ILE A 67 -1.52 -9.10 -13.32
C ILE A 67 -2.11 -9.84 -14.53
N PRO A 68 -2.95 -10.86 -14.34
CA PRO A 68 -3.66 -11.48 -15.45
C PRO A 68 -4.56 -10.41 -16.10
N ASN A 69 -4.45 -10.29 -17.44
CA ASN A 69 -5.26 -9.39 -18.26
C ASN A 69 -6.75 -9.76 -18.22
#